data_AF-A0A9D6ID78-F1
#
_entry.id   AF-A0A9D6ID78-F1
#
_cell.length_a   1.000
_cell.length_b   1.000
_cell.length_c   1.000
_cell.angle_alpha   90.00
_cell.angle_beta   90.00
_cell.angle_gamma   90.00
#
_symmetry.space_group_name_H-M   'P 1'
#
loop_
_entity.id
_entity.type
_entity.pdbx_description
1 polymer ?
#
loop_
_entity_poly.entity_id
_entity_poly.type
_entity_poly.pdbx_seq_one_letter_code
_entity_poly.pdbx_strand_id
1 'polypeptide(L)'
;MNFQFDIASSAKPAPTAVPFPVGDNVLDVLKQILDVQREQLQQILDVQREHLHHARMSSQENLARWRNLLARWHEQQPEFADQCKSAYPVLEKAYVQMLSRMTQELAEQDDDTLDNEFALQEFIDRFGMKVGQMSHLLSVVGPLSEAAHQLDEIRKHEAEQKQAKG
;
A
#
# COMPACT_ATOMS: atom_id res chain seq x y z
N MET A 1 29.14 -59.33 11.15
CA MET A 1 28.06 -60.22 10.67
C MET A 1 27.82 -59.86 9.22
N ASN A 2 28.28 -60.71 8.30
CA ASN A 2 28.12 -60.51 6.85
C ASN A 2 26.75 -61.05 6.45
N PHE A 3 25.85 -60.16 6.03
CA PHE A 3 24.59 -60.55 5.42
C PHE A 3 24.72 -60.41 3.91
N GLN A 4 24.89 -61.57 3.27
CA GLN A 4 24.88 -61.78 1.84
C GLN A 4 23.42 -61.93 1.42
N PHE A 5 22.86 -60.91 0.77
CA PHE A 5 21.58 -61.03 0.09
C PHE A 5 21.83 -61.36 -1.38
N ASP A 6 21.60 -62.63 -1.68
CA ASP A 6 21.48 -63.17 -3.03
C ASP A 6 20.20 -62.59 -3.67
N ILE A 7 20.33 -61.54 -4.49
CA ILE A 7 19.25 -61.14 -5.40
C ILE A 7 19.41 -62.00 -6.65
N ALA A 8 18.60 -63.06 -6.69
CA ALA A 8 18.39 -63.86 -7.88
C ALA A 8 17.98 -62.94 -9.04
N SER A 9 18.86 -62.88 -10.03
CA SER A 9 18.63 -62.23 -11.32
C SER A 9 17.50 -62.94 -12.05
N SER A 10 16.27 -62.44 -11.91
CA SER A 10 15.18 -62.79 -12.81
C SER A 10 15.29 -61.91 -14.05
N ALA A 11 16.05 -62.40 -15.03
CA ALA A 11 16.12 -61.82 -16.36
C ALA A 11 14.75 -61.98 -17.05
N LYS A 12 13.90 -60.96 -16.94
CA LYS A 12 12.76 -60.75 -17.82
C LYS A 12 13.28 -60.11 -19.12
N PRO A 13 12.89 -60.59 -20.30
CA PRO A 13 13.47 -60.13 -21.56
C PRO A 13 13.28 -58.63 -21.74
N ALA A 14 14.32 -58.00 -22.28
CA ALA A 14 14.41 -56.56 -22.51
C ALA A 14 13.13 -56.01 -23.16
N PRO A 15 12.55 -54.90 -22.66
CA PRO A 15 11.57 -54.18 -23.43
C PRO A 15 12.25 -53.70 -24.70
N THR A 16 11.62 -54.00 -25.84
CA THR A 16 11.99 -53.47 -27.14
C THR A 16 12.16 -51.96 -26.99
N ALA A 17 13.38 -51.45 -27.21
CA ALA A 17 13.62 -50.02 -27.21
C ALA A 17 12.85 -49.42 -28.39
N VAL A 18 11.63 -48.98 -28.12
CA VAL A 18 10.94 -48.03 -28.97
C VAL A 18 11.85 -46.80 -29.09
N PRO A 19 12.14 -46.31 -30.30
CA PRO A 19 12.85 -45.05 -30.44
C PRO A 19 11.95 -44.00 -29.82
N PHE A 20 12.33 -43.51 -28.63
CA PHE A 20 11.64 -42.40 -28.01
C PHE A 20 11.70 -41.23 -29.01
N PRO A 21 10.55 -40.64 -29.42
CA PRO A 21 10.55 -39.36 -30.10
C PRO A 21 10.92 -38.31 -29.05
N VAL A 22 12.23 -38.18 -28.77
CA VAL A 22 12.72 -37.26 -27.74
C VAL A 22 12.43 -35.81 -28.14
N GLY A 23 12.30 -35.52 -29.44
CA GLY A 23 11.96 -34.19 -29.96
C GLY A 23 10.52 -33.75 -29.69
N ASP A 24 9.53 -34.63 -29.90
CA ASP A 24 8.11 -34.28 -29.71
C ASP A 24 7.78 -34.06 -28.23
N ASN A 25 8.32 -34.91 -27.35
CA ASN A 25 8.12 -34.76 -25.90
C ASN A 25 8.71 -33.44 -25.35
N VAL A 26 9.85 -32.98 -25.88
CA VAL A 26 10.45 -31.69 -25.46
C VAL A 26 9.62 -30.50 -25.95
N LEU A 27 9.10 -30.56 -27.17
CA LEU A 27 8.22 -29.51 -27.71
C LEU A 27 6.89 -29.42 -26.95
N ASP A 28 6.33 -30.56 -26.56
CA ASP A 28 5.09 -30.58 -25.78
C ASP A 28 5.30 -30.08 -24.35
N VAL A 29 6.44 -30.40 -23.72
CA VAL A 29 6.82 -29.81 -22.43
C VAL A 29 7.02 -28.29 -22.54
N LEU A 30 7.68 -27.79 -23.61
CA LEU A 30 7.86 -26.35 -23.83
C LEU A 30 6.52 -25.62 -24.01
N LYS A 31 5.57 -26.20 -24.76
CA LYS A 31 4.21 -25.66 -24.90
C LYS A 31 3.48 -25.64 -23.55
N GLN A 32 3.56 -26.74 -22.80
CA GLN A 32 2.93 -26.82 -21.48
C GLN A 32 3.51 -25.80 -20.51
N ILE A 33 4.82 -25.56 -20.54
CA ILE A 33 5.46 -24.50 -19.76
C ILE A 33 4.95 -23.12 -20.20
N LEU A 34 4.82 -22.86 -21.51
CA LEU A 34 4.31 -21.60 -22.02
C LEU A 34 2.85 -21.35 -21.62
N ASP A 35 2.02 -22.39 -21.64
CA ASP A 35 0.61 -22.31 -21.26
C ASP A 35 0.49 -22.06 -19.75
N VAL A 36 1.26 -22.77 -18.92
CA VAL A 36 1.33 -22.50 -17.47
C VAL A 36 1.84 -21.08 -17.19
N GLN A 37 2.82 -20.58 -17.94
CA GLN A 37 3.30 -19.20 -17.81
C GLN A 37 2.22 -18.17 -18.17
N ARG A 38 1.42 -18.43 -19.21
CA ARG A 38 0.30 -17.56 -19.61
C ARG A 38 -0.80 -17.53 -18.56
N GLU A 39 -1.18 -18.69 -18.05
CA GLU A 39 -2.17 -18.81 -16.96
C GLU A 39 -1.68 -18.11 -15.70
N GLN A 40 -0.41 -18.30 -15.33
CA GLN A 40 0.19 -17.61 -14.19
C GLN A 40 0.16 -16.09 -14.36
N LEU A 41 0.50 -15.58 -15.54
CA LEU A 41 0.46 -14.14 -15.82
C LEU A 41 -0.97 -13.60 -15.75
N GLN A 42 -1.97 -14.34 -16.25
CA GLN A 42 -3.37 -13.96 -16.13
C GLN A 42 -3.82 -13.91 -14.66
N GLN A 43 -3.49 -14.93 -13.87
CA GLN A 43 -3.82 -14.96 -12.44
C GLN A 43 -3.20 -13.77 -11.68
N ILE A 44 -1.93 -13.44 -11.96
CA ILE A 44 -1.27 -12.28 -11.34
C ILE A 44 -1.98 -10.98 -11.72
N LEU A 45 -2.38 -10.81 -12.98
CA LEU A 45 -3.12 -9.62 -13.43
C LEU A 45 -4.49 -9.51 -12.75
N ASP A 46 -5.20 -10.61 -12.57
CA ASP A 46 -6.50 -10.61 -11.92
C ASP A 46 -6.40 -10.27 -10.44
N VAL A 47 -5.45 -10.88 -9.72
CA VAL A 47 -5.15 -10.55 -8.33
C VAL A 47 -4.77 -9.06 -8.20
N GLN A 48 -3.96 -8.52 -9.11
CA GLN A 48 -3.63 -7.08 -9.10
C GLN A 48 -4.86 -6.19 -9.29
N ARG A 49 -5.79 -6.56 -10.19
CA ARG A 49 -7.04 -5.81 -10.39
C ARG A 49 -7.90 -5.82 -9.14
N GLU A 50 -8.06 -6.98 -8.50
CA GLU A 50 -8.79 -7.11 -7.25
C GLU A 50 -8.16 -6.28 -6.13
N HIS A 51 -6.83 -6.33 -5.99
CA HIS A 51 -6.11 -5.51 -5.02
C HIS A 51 -6.32 -4.01 -5.24
N LEU A 52 -6.25 -3.53 -6.50
CA LEU A 52 -6.54 -2.13 -6.83
C LEU A 52 -7.98 -1.76 -6.54
N HIS A 53 -8.92 -2.67 -6.81
CA HIS A 53 -10.33 -2.46 -6.50
C HIS A 53 -10.54 -2.33 -4.99
N HIS A 54 -10.00 -3.24 -4.18
CA HIS A 54 -10.07 -3.19 -2.73
C HIS A 54 -9.41 -1.92 -2.15
N ALA A 55 -8.26 -1.51 -2.69
CA ALA A 55 -7.59 -0.28 -2.26
C ALA A 55 -8.46 0.96 -2.53
N ARG A 56 -9.11 1.05 -3.69
CA ARG A 56 -10.04 2.14 -4.03
C ARG A 56 -11.27 2.14 -3.13
N MET A 57 -11.90 0.98 -2.91
CA MET A 57 -13.08 0.86 -2.05
C MET A 57 -12.76 1.25 -0.60
N SER A 58 -11.65 0.73 -0.05
CA SER A 58 -11.18 1.07 1.30
C SER A 58 -10.93 2.57 1.48
N SER A 59 -10.30 3.21 0.48
CA SER A 59 -10.08 4.66 0.49
C SER A 59 -11.40 5.46 0.51
N GLN A 60 -12.37 5.08 -0.34
CA GLN A 60 -13.67 5.73 -0.39
C GLN A 60 -14.49 5.52 0.90
N GLU A 61 -14.47 4.32 1.47
CA GLU A 61 -15.14 4.03 2.73
C GLU A 61 -14.59 4.87 3.88
N ASN A 62 -13.27 5.00 3.97
CA ASN A 62 -12.63 5.83 5.00
C ASN A 62 -13.08 7.29 4.89
N LEU A 63 -13.13 7.84 3.68
CA LEU A 63 -13.58 9.21 3.47
C LEU A 63 -15.07 9.39 3.79
N ALA A 64 -15.92 8.42 3.41
CA ALA A 64 -17.34 8.44 3.71
C ALA A 64 -17.60 8.43 5.24
N ARG A 65 -16.78 7.71 6.02
CA ARG A 65 -16.86 7.72 7.49
C ARG A 65 -16.60 9.11 8.06
N TRP A 66 -15.57 9.81 7.58
CA TRP A 66 -15.26 11.17 8.01
C TRP A 66 -16.37 12.15 7.64
N ARG A 67 -16.91 12.04 6.42
CA ARG A 67 -18.05 12.86 5.98
C ARG A 67 -19.27 12.66 6.86
N ASN A 68 -19.61 11.42 7.21
CA ASN A 68 -20.73 11.11 8.10
C ASN A 68 -20.50 11.67 9.52
N LEU A 69 -19.26 11.62 10.02
CA LEU A 69 -18.90 12.23 11.30
C LEU A 69 -19.14 13.74 11.27
N LEU A 70 -18.64 14.44 10.25
CA LEU A 70 -18.82 15.89 10.10
C LEU A 70 -20.30 16.26 9.99
N ALA A 71 -21.08 15.52 9.19
CA ALA A 71 -22.52 15.74 9.05
C ALA A 71 -23.25 15.54 10.39
N ARG A 72 -22.90 14.49 11.15
CA ARG A 72 -23.53 14.18 12.45
C ARG A 72 -23.31 15.27 13.50
N TRP A 73 -22.13 15.88 13.54
CA TRP A 73 -21.79 16.89 14.55
C TRP A 73 -22.06 18.32 14.10
N HIS A 74 -22.55 18.52 12.88
CA HIS A 74 -22.73 19.84 12.28
C HIS A 74 -23.64 20.77 13.10
N GLU A 75 -24.72 20.25 13.70
CA GLU A 75 -25.65 21.04 14.50
C GLU A 75 -25.02 21.54 15.81
N GLN A 76 -24.09 20.78 16.38
CA GLN A 76 -23.46 21.09 17.68
C GLN A 76 -22.16 21.88 17.53
N GLN A 77 -21.43 21.65 16.44
CA GLN A 77 -20.14 22.24 16.14
C GLN A 77 -20.08 22.62 14.65
N PRO A 78 -20.80 23.66 14.21
CA PRO A 78 -20.92 24.02 12.80
C PRO A 78 -19.58 24.46 12.20
N GLU A 79 -18.73 25.13 12.98
CA GLU A 79 -17.42 25.63 12.56
C GLU A 79 -16.35 24.54 12.43
N PHE A 80 -16.58 23.34 12.97
CA PHE A 80 -15.55 22.30 13.03
C PHE A 80 -15.03 21.89 11.65
N ALA A 81 -15.91 21.80 10.66
CA ALA A 81 -15.52 21.51 9.28
C ALA A 81 -14.61 22.60 8.69
N ASP A 82 -14.91 23.88 8.97
CA ASP A 82 -14.11 25.04 8.54
C ASP A 82 -12.77 25.12 9.28
N GLN A 83 -12.76 24.76 10.56
CA GLN A 83 -11.55 24.66 11.36
C GLN A 83 -10.63 23.54 10.84
N CYS A 84 -11.16 22.38 10.43
CA CYS A 84 -10.35 21.33 9.81
C CYS A 84 -9.73 21.78 8.48
N LYS A 85 -10.52 22.45 7.62
CA LYS A 85 -10.05 23.00 6.33
C LYS A 85 -8.95 24.05 6.50
N SER A 86 -9.07 24.91 7.51
CA SER A 86 -8.09 25.97 7.77
C SER A 86 -6.86 25.46 8.55
N ALA A 87 -7.02 24.50 9.46
CA ALA A 87 -5.93 23.94 10.25
C ALA A 87 -5.00 23.05 9.41
N TYR A 88 -5.54 22.24 8.50
CA TYR A 88 -4.74 21.30 7.71
C TYR A 88 -3.55 21.93 6.97
N PRO A 89 -3.70 23.00 6.16
CA PRO A 89 -2.57 23.61 5.45
C PRO A 89 -1.55 24.25 6.41
N VAL A 90 -1.98 24.71 7.59
CA VAL A 90 -1.08 25.27 8.61
C VAL A 90 -0.25 24.14 9.24
N LEU A 91 -0.87 23.02 9.56
CA LEU A 91 -0.19 21.82 10.08
C LEU A 91 0.78 21.24 9.06
N GLU A 92 0.37 21.17 7.79
CA GLU A 92 1.22 20.68 6.70
C GLU A 92 2.47 21.56 6.55
N LYS A 93 2.29 22.89 6.54
CA LYS A 93 3.40 23.84 6.52
C LYS A 93 4.34 23.66 7.71
N ALA A 94 3.80 23.48 8.91
CA ALA A 94 4.62 23.26 10.11
C ALA A 94 5.41 21.95 10.04
N TYR A 95 4.81 20.88 9.51
CA TYR A 95 5.47 19.60 9.30
C TYR A 95 6.62 19.71 8.30
N VAL A 96 6.39 20.34 7.15
CA VAL A 96 7.43 20.59 6.14
C VAL A 96 8.58 21.43 6.72
N GLN A 97 8.28 22.48 7.50
CA GLN A 97 9.31 23.27 8.17
C GLN A 97 10.13 22.45 9.17
N MET A 98 9.51 21.53 9.90
CA MET A 98 10.21 20.65 10.83
C MET A 98 11.15 19.68 10.09
N LEU A 99 10.68 19.07 8.99
CA LEU A 99 11.50 18.21 8.14
C LEU A 99 12.66 18.99 7.50
N SER A 100 12.41 20.22 7.07
CA SER A 100 13.46 21.09 6.52
C SER A 100 14.54 21.40 7.55
N ARG A 101 14.18 21.68 8.82
CA ARG A 101 15.17 21.89 9.89
C ARG A 101 15.95 20.62 10.18
N MET A 102 15.26 19.48 10.27
CA MET A 102 15.88 18.18 10.50
C MET A 102 16.90 17.83 9.41
N THR A 103 16.54 18.03 8.14
CA THR A 103 17.43 17.77 6.99
C THR A 103 18.58 18.75 6.91
N GLN A 104 18.36 20.03 7.27
CA GLN A 104 19.43 21.01 7.36
C GLN A 104 20.46 20.65 8.43
N GLU A 105 20.01 20.31 9.65
CA GLU A 105 20.92 19.90 10.72
C GLU A 105 21.73 18.67 10.35
N LEU A 106 21.13 17.73 9.61
CA LEU A 106 21.85 16.56 9.12
C LEU A 106 22.90 16.91 8.06
N ALA A 107 22.62 17.89 7.20
CA ALA A 107 23.56 18.36 6.18
C ALA A 107 24.70 19.22 6.75
N GLU A 108 24.50 19.85 7.91
CA GLU A 108 25.50 20.65 8.62
C GLU A 108 26.42 19.79 9.50
N GLN A 109 26.02 18.54 9.79
CA GLN A 109 26.82 17.55 10.50
C GLN A 109 27.73 16.79 9.52
N ASP A 110 29.02 16.62 9.85
CA ASP A 110 29.96 15.82 9.05
C ASP A 110 29.47 14.37 8.89
N ASP A 111 29.83 13.72 7.78
CA ASP A 111 29.40 12.36 7.38
C ASP A 111 29.59 11.32 8.51
N ASP A 112 30.60 11.52 9.37
CA ASP A 112 30.91 10.68 10.55
C ASP A 112 29.83 10.73 11.67
N THR A 113 28.91 11.70 11.64
CA THR A 113 27.93 11.92 12.72
C THR A 113 26.84 10.85 12.72
N LEU A 114 26.51 10.29 11.55
CA LEU A 114 25.58 9.16 11.46
C LEU A 114 26.26 7.80 11.73
N ASP A 115 27.57 7.72 11.57
CA ASP A 115 28.36 6.52 11.86
C ASP A 115 28.56 6.30 13.37
N ASN A 116 28.39 7.36 14.17
CA ASN A 116 28.36 7.26 15.63
C ASN A 116 26.96 6.93 16.15
N GLU A 117 26.77 5.70 16.65
CA GLU A 117 25.51 5.21 17.22
C GLU A 117 24.93 6.14 18.31
N PHE A 118 25.78 6.81 19.10
CA PHE A 118 25.31 7.77 20.10
C PHE A 118 24.69 9.02 19.46
N ALA A 119 25.33 9.58 18.44
CA ALA A 119 24.85 10.78 17.75
C ALA A 119 23.60 10.49 16.91
N LEU A 120 23.53 9.30 16.29
CA LEU A 120 22.32 8.82 15.64
C LEU A 120 21.15 8.68 16.63
N GLN A 121 21.39 8.09 17.81
CA GLN A 121 20.37 7.95 18.84
C GLN A 121 19.88 9.31 19.34
N GLU A 122 20.78 10.26 19.60
CA GLU A 122 20.42 11.62 20.00
C GLU A 122 19.58 12.34 18.92
N PHE A 123 19.93 12.17 17.65
CA PHE A 123 19.16 12.70 16.53
C PHE A 123 17.75 12.10 16.46
N ILE A 124 17.63 10.78 16.59
CA ILE A 124 16.34 10.07 16.61
C ILE A 124 15.50 10.53 17.80
N ASP A 125 16.08 10.67 18.98
CA ASP A 125 15.35 11.12 20.18
C ASP A 125 14.85 12.57 20.04
N ARG A 126 15.64 13.42 19.36
CA ARG A 126 15.28 14.83 19.13
C ARG A 126 14.16 15.03 18.11
N PHE A 127 14.17 14.26 17.02
CA PHE A 127 13.26 14.45 15.88
C PHE A 127 12.22 13.34 15.71
N GLY A 128 12.56 12.09 15.97
CA GLY A 128 11.75 10.91 15.64
C GLY A 128 10.34 10.98 16.22
N MET A 129 10.22 11.24 17.53
CA MET A 129 8.91 11.33 18.18
C MET A 129 8.06 12.48 17.62
N LYS A 130 8.66 13.66 17.41
CA LYS A 130 7.94 14.86 16.93
C LYS A 130 7.46 14.68 15.50
N VAL A 131 8.31 14.14 14.62
CA VAL A 131 7.97 13.82 13.22
C VAL A 131 6.85 12.78 13.16
N GLY A 132 6.95 11.71 13.95
CA GLY A 132 5.92 10.68 14.01
C GLY A 132 4.56 11.22 14.49
N GLN A 133 4.54 11.98 15.58
CA GLN A 133 3.33 12.58 16.13
C GLN A 133 2.69 13.58 15.15
N MET A 134 3.48 14.44 14.52
CA MET A 134 2.96 15.41 13.55
C MET A 134 2.40 14.73 12.30
N SER A 135 3.08 13.69 11.80
CA SER A 135 2.59 12.86 10.69
C SER A 135 1.25 12.19 11.05
N HIS A 136 1.12 11.67 12.27
CA HIS A 136 -0.13 11.13 12.75
C HIS A 136 -1.25 12.18 12.78
N LEU A 137 -0.99 13.38 13.30
CA LEU A 137 -1.97 14.47 13.27
C LEU A 137 -2.41 14.81 11.84
N LEU A 138 -1.49 14.87 10.87
CA LEU A 138 -1.83 15.08 9.47
C LEU A 138 -2.68 13.96 8.88
N SER A 139 -2.39 12.70 9.24
CA SER A 139 -3.19 11.55 8.79
C SER A 139 -4.63 11.55 9.32
N VAL A 140 -4.88 12.23 10.45
CA VAL A 140 -6.22 12.37 11.03
C VAL A 140 -6.92 13.60 10.44
N VAL A 141 -6.26 14.76 10.44
CA VAL A 141 -6.86 16.04 10.03
C VAL A 141 -7.01 16.15 8.51
N GLY A 142 -6.12 15.54 7.73
CA GLY A 142 -6.17 15.57 6.27
C GLY A 142 -7.46 14.99 5.68
N PRO A 143 -7.82 13.73 6.00
CA PRO A 143 -9.09 13.14 5.56
C PRO A 143 -10.32 13.90 6.06
N LEU A 144 -10.26 14.53 7.24
CA LEU A 144 -11.33 15.40 7.76
C LEU A 144 -11.48 16.67 6.92
N SER A 145 -10.37 17.33 6.58
CA SER A 145 -10.34 18.50 5.70
C SER A 145 -10.92 18.17 4.31
N GLU A 146 -10.48 17.06 3.71
CA GLU A 146 -10.98 16.60 2.40
C GLU A 146 -12.49 16.26 2.46
N ALA A 147 -12.92 15.53 3.48
CA ALA A 147 -14.33 15.21 3.67
C ALA A 147 -15.20 16.46 3.87
N ALA A 148 -14.67 17.50 4.53
CA ALA A 148 -15.34 18.79 4.67
C ALA A 148 -15.53 19.49 3.32
N HIS A 149 -14.49 19.53 2.47
CA HIS A 149 -14.61 20.07 1.11
C HIS A 149 -15.68 19.34 0.29
N GLN A 150 -15.71 18.01 0.32
CA GLN A 150 -16.71 17.24 -0.41
C GLN A 150 -18.13 17.47 0.10
N LEU A 151 -18.31 17.64 1.41
CA LEU A 151 -19.61 17.93 1.99
C LEU A 151 -20.15 19.28 1.50
N ASP A 152 -19.29 20.29 1.37
CA ASP A 152 -19.67 21.59 0.84
C ASP A 152 -20.08 21.51 -0.63
N GLU A 153 -19.34 20.76 -1.45
CA GLU A 153 -19.68 20.55 -2.87
C GLU A 153 -21.02 19.82 -3.05
N ILE A 154 -21.28 18.78 -2.24
CA ILE A 154 -22.58 18.08 -2.23
C ILE A 154 -23.72 19.04 -1.90
N ARG A 155 -23.55 19.86 -0.85
CA ARG A 155 -24.56 20.85 -0.44
C ARG A 155 -24.81 21.91 -1.51
N LYS A 156 -23.77 22.38 -2.19
CA LYS A 156 -23.90 23.33 -3.32
C LYS A 156 -24.71 22.71 -4.46
N HIS A 157 -24.39 21.50 -4.89
CA HIS A 157 -25.12 20.80 -5.95
C HIS A 157 -26.59 20.55 -5.58
N GLU A 158 -26.88 20.22 -4.32
CA GLU A 158 -28.27 20.07 -3.84
C GLU A 158 -29.04 21.40 -3.88
N ALA A 159 -28.39 22.53 -3.57
CA ALA A 159 -29.01 23.85 -3.64
C ALA A 159 -29.31 24.27 -5.09
N GLU A 160 -28.37 24.04 -6.02
CA GLU A 160 -28.54 24.30 -7.46
C GLU A 160 -29.68 23.47 -8.06
N GLN A 161 -29.79 22.19 -7.69
CA GLN A 161 -30.86 21.31 -8.16
C GLN A 161 -32.24 21.73 -7.63
N LYS A 162 -32.32 22.28 -6.41
CA LYS A 162 -33.57 22.80 -5.85
C LYS A 162 -33.99 24.09 -6.54
N GLN A 163 -33.05 24.96 -6.90
CA GLN A 163 -33.34 26.19 -7.65
C GLN A 163 -33.76 25.93 -9.10
N ALA A 164 -33.23 24.90 -9.75
CA ALA A 164 -33.62 24.54 -11.11
C ALA A 164 -35.01 23.89 -11.24
N LYS A 165 -35.60 23.43 -10.12
CA LYS A 165 -36.90 22.75 -10.07
C LYS A 165 -38.03 23.61 -9.48
N GLY A 166 -37.73 24.78 -8.93
CA GLY A 166 -38.70 25.74 -8.37
C GLY A 166 -38.95 26.90 -9.32
#